data_AF-A0A959EGN1-F1
#
_entry.id   AF-A0A959EGN1-F1
#
_cell.length_a   1.000
_cell.length_b   1.000
_cell.length_c   1.000
_cell.angle_alpha   90.00
_cell.angle_beta   90.00
_cell.angle_gamma   90.00
#
_symmetry.space_group_name_H-M   'P 1'
#
loop_
_entity.id
_entity.type
_entity.pdbx_description
1 polymer ?
#
loop_
_entity_poly.entity_id
_entity_poly.type
_entity_poly.pdbx_seq_one_letter_code
_entity_poly.pdbx_strand_id
1 'polypeptide(L)'
;MTHFYLPIRFLASLCLATLLAIPLAAQDTQEFFQGFEGSVNDTWNYTVSPARYVADGGNDVWADTTTTSAIEPATGQKFWFMRDLENINGGNDSFHIIDFEPIDVSGFANNVVTFKYYTVEYEDSDSIGYILETSAGAGFDMANYVELNRNTNAWETIYINLPPGASVARLRLMAKQNGTIDYAGFDDVSVFSSTEDVIPPLVLNAEVAGANSVRVLYSEPMDTASVEDPLNYTINAAIDTILYSETGDGASYADIIFTEDFVAGQAYSLSVGLVMDATGNFLLEPFTFDFIYNNTTPLLVITEIFYHPPTDGDQEFIELYNAGDSSAALGGLQISGEFSFTFP
;
A
#
# COMPACT_ATOMS: atom_id res chain seq x y z
N MET A 1 8.13 -55.91 -28.94
CA MET A 1 8.75 -56.07 -27.61
C MET A 1 10.23 -55.93 -27.83
N THR A 2 10.81 -54.76 -27.56
CA THR A 2 12.25 -54.54 -27.76
C THR A 2 12.65 -53.21 -27.14
N HIS A 3 13.15 -53.28 -25.90
CA HIS A 3 14.14 -52.32 -25.41
C HIS A 3 15.44 -52.51 -26.19
N PHE A 4 16.22 -51.46 -26.43
CA PHE A 4 17.69 -51.57 -26.46
C PHE A 4 18.36 -50.22 -26.15
N TYR A 5 19.35 -50.30 -25.26
CA TYR A 5 20.26 -49.25 -24.77
C TYR A 5 21.46 -49.01 -25.70
N LEU A 6 22.24 -47.96 -25.35
CA LEU A 6 23.71 -47.71 -25.47
C LEU A 6 24.08 -46.47 -26.34
N PRO A 7 25.28 -45.84 -26.18
CA PRO A 7 26.23 -45.82 -25.05
C PRO A 7 26.82 -44.42 -24.73
N ILE A 8 27.53 -44.33 -23.60
CA ILE A 8 28.51 -43.28 -23.30
C ILE A 8 29.80 -43.52 -24.11
N ARG A 9 30.30 -42.50 -24.82
CA ARG A 9 31.74 -42.34 -25.15
C ARG A 9 32.16 -40.87 -25.06
N PHE A 10 33.25 -40.66 -24.34
CA PHE A 10 33.92 -39.39 -24.08
C PHE A 10 35.01 -39.10 -25.15
N LEU A 11 35.26 -37.80 -25.37
CA LEU A 11 36.47 -37.10 -25.91
C LEU A 11 36.94 -37.36 -27.36
N ALA A 12 36.91 -36.31 -28.20
CA ALA A 12 38.10 -35.48 -28.47
C ALA A 12 37.82 -34.37 -29.52
N SER A 13 38.19 -33.15 -29.13
CA SER A 13 38.44 -31.91 -29.88
C SER A 13 38.85 -32.05 -31.37
N LEU A 14 38.26 -31.24 -32.26
CA LEU A 14 39.00 -30.16 -32.96
C LEU A 14 38.05 -29.20 -33.71
N CYS A 15 38.27 -27.91 -33.44
CA CYS A 15 37.73 -26.70 -34.06
C CYS A 15 37.20 -26.79 -35.50
N LEU A 16 35.94 -26.38 -35.67
CA LEU A 16 35.58 -25.44 -36.74
C LEU A 16 34.61 -24.41 -36.15
N ALA A 17 35.15 -23.25 -35.81
CA ALA A 17 34.40 -22.11 -35.30
C ALA A 17 33.57 -21.48 -36.43
N THR A 18 32.35 -21.97 -36.62
CA THR A 18 31.26 -21.09 -37.06
C THR A 18 30.66 -20.52 -35.79
N LEU A 19 31.09 -19.30 -35.46
CA LEU A 19 30.45 -18.44 -34.47
C LEU A 19 29.03 -18.12 -35.01
N LEU A 20 28.07 -19.01 -34.77
CA LEU A 20 26.69 -18.58 -34.70
C LEU A 20 26.63 -17.69 -33.46
N ALA A 21 26.65 -16.38 -33.67
CA ALA A 21 26.19 -15.44 -32.67
C ALA A 21 24.70 -15.77 -32.44
N ILE A 22 24.44 -16.63 -31.46
CA ILE A 22 23.12 -16.68 -30.83
C ILE A 22 22.96 -15.25 -30.29
N PRO A 23 21.97 -14.47 -30.73
CA PRO A 23 21.71 -13.20 -30.08
C PRO A 23 21.48 -13.52 -28.61
N LEU A 24 22.30 -12.93 -27.73
CA LEU A 24 21.97 -12.85 -26.33
C LEU A 24 20.60 -12.16 -26.31
N ALA A 25 19.54 -12.92 -26.05
CA ALA A 25 18.23 -12.29 -25.92
C ALA A 25 18.37 -11.22 -24.84
N ALA A 26 17.90 -10.02 -25.13
CA ALA A 26 17.74 -9.02 -24.08
C ALA A 26 16.84 -9.65 -23.00
N GLN A 27 17.15 -9.37 -21.75
CA GLN A 27 16.30 -9.80 -20.66
C GLN A 27 15.06 -8.90 -20.67
N ASP A 28 13.90 -9.45 -21.01
CA ASP A 28 12.64 -8.69 -21.11
C ASP A 28 11.97 -8.49 -19.75
N THR A 29 12.36 -9.28 -18.73
CA THR A 29 11.88 -9.19 -17.34
C THR A 29 12.96 -9.55 -16.34
N GLN A 30 12.93 -8.94 -15.16
CA GLN A 30 13.79 -9.27 -14.03
C GLN A 30 13.00 -9.21 -12.73
N GLU A 31 13.34 -10.10 -11.79
CA GLU A 31 12.74 -10.12 -10.46
C GLU A 31 13.80 -10.40 -9.40
N PHE A 32 13.73 -9.65 -8.30
CA PHE A 32 14.42 -9.92 -7.04
C PHE A 32 13.40 -9.99 -5.93
N PHE A 33 13.58 -10.94 -5.01
CA PHE A 33 12.61 -11.24 -3.97
C PHE A 33 13.28 -11.49 -2.62
N GLN A 34 12.60 -11.16 -1.52
CA GLN A 34 12.99 -11.46 -0.16
C GLN A 34 11.74 -11.68 0.71
N GLY A 35 11.51 -12.94 1.10
CA GLY A 35 10.48 -13.34 2.06
C GLY A 35 11.07 -13.73 3.43
N PHE A 36 12.35 -13.45 3.67
CA PHE A 36 13.05 -13.74 4.92
C PHE A 36 13.14 -15.23 5.30
N GLU A 37 13.02 -16.12 4.32
CA GLU A 37 13.03 -17.58 4.53
C GLU A 37 14.44 -18.15 4.73
N GLY A 38 15.47 -17.43 4.28
CA GLY A 38 16.83 -17.96 4.13
C GLY A 38 16.91 -19.04 3.05
N SER A 39 16.01 -18.96 2.06
CA SER A 39 15.87 -19.93 0.98
C SER A 39 16.58 -19.47 -0.30
N VAL A 40 16.61 -20.32 -1.32
CA VAL A 40 17.13 -19.94 -2.65
C VAL A 40 16.23 -18.95 -3.39
N ASN A 41 14.99 -18.76 -2.94
CA ASN A 41 14.06 -17.80 -3.52
C ASN A 41 14.30 -16.38 -2.98
N ASP A 42 15.03 -16.24 -1.88
CA ASP A 42 15.44 -14.95 -1.32
C ASP A 42 16.65 -14.40 -2.08
N THR A 43 16.38 -13.87 -3.27
CA THR A 43 17.39 -13.41 -4.22
C THR A 43 17.83 -11.96 -3.98
N TRP A 44 17.09 -11.19 -3.17
CA TRP A 44 17.44 -9.81 -2.83
C TRP A 44 18.14 -9.72 -1.48
N ASN A 45 19.45 -9.46 -1.53
CA ASN A 45 20.25 -9.32 -0.32
C ASN A 45 19.95 -8.01 0.42
N TYR A 46 20.08 -8.06 1.74
CA TYR A 46 19.87 -6.92 2.62
C TYR A 46 20.85 -6.93 3.80
N THR A 47 20.94 -5.78 4.47
CA THR A 47 21.60 -5.62 5.77
C THR A 47 20.63 -4.99 6.75
N VAL A 48 20.88 -5.16 8.05
CA VAL A 48 20.01 -4.60 9.10
C VAL A 48 20.81 -3.83 10.13
N SER A 49 20.20 -2.77 10.66
CA SER A 49 20.73 -2.01 11.78
C SER A 49 19.59 -1.57 12.69
N PRO A 50 19.63 -1.84 14.01
CA PRO A 50 20.62 -2.62 14.74
C PRO A 50 20.77 -4.07 14.26
N ALA A 51 21.78 -4.76 14.79
CA ALA A 51 21.92 -6.19 14.55
C ALA A 51 20.69 -6.93 15.12
N ARG A 52 20.27 -7.99 14.44
CA ARG A 52 19.14 -8.84 14.83
C ARG A 52 19.16 -9.24 16.31
N TYR A 53 18.00 -9.21 16.95
CA TYR A 53 17.81 -9.69 18.33
C TYR A 53 16.43 -10.29 18.55
N VAL A 54 16.39 -11.28 19.45
CA VAL A 54 15.18 -11.82 20.06
C VAL A 54 15.53 -11.97 21.54
N ALA A 55 14.93 -11.13 22.38
CA ALA A 55 15.26 -11.05 23.79
C ALA A 55 13.99 -10.97 24.65
N ASP A 56 14.20 -10.98 25.97
CA ASP A 56 13.14 -10.98 26.99
C ASP A 56 12.01 -12.00 26.71
N GLY A 57 12.39 -13.23 26.30
CA GLY A 57 11.41 -14.29 26.01
C GLY A 57 10.51 -14.01 24.79
N GLY A 58 10.92 -13.11 23.89
CA GLY A 58 10.14 -12.70 22.71
C GLY A 58 9.31 -11.42 22.92
N ASN A 59 9.58 -10.66 23.99
CA ASN A 59 9.02 -9.33 24.18
C ASN A 59 9.79 -8.25 23.40
N ASP A 60 11.09 -8.46 23.17
CA ASP A 60 11.93 -7.52 22.43
C ASP A 60 12.42 -8.21 21.16
N VAL A 61 11.94 -7.79 19.99
CA VAL A 61 12.23 -8.49 18.74
C VAL A 61 12.53 -7.54 17.60
N TRP A 62 13.63 -7.81 16.90
CA TRP A 62 14.02 -7.26 15.61
C TRP A 62 14.71 -8.38 14.82
N ALA A 63 13.93 -9.24 14.17
CA ALA A 63 14.48 -10.44 13.50
C ALA A 63 13.49 -11.08 12.50
N ASP A 64 14.02 -11.86 11.56
CA ASP A 64 13.23 -12.86 10.82
C ASP A 64 12.79 -14.01 11.75
N THR A 65 11.48 -14.28 11.84
CA THR A 65 10.92 -15.29 12.75
C THR A 65 9.82 -16.11 12.10
N THR A 66 9.55 -17.32 12.61
CA THR A 66 8.69 -18.31 11.96
C THR A 66 7.21 -18.27 12.32
N THR A 67 6.85 -17.59 13.41
CA THR A 67 5.46 -17.42 13.91
C THR A 67 5.53 -16.71 15.24
N THR A 68 4.59 -15.80 15.47
CA THR A 68 4.41 -15.11 16.76
C THR A 68 2.98 -15.30 17.19
N SER A 69 2.67 -15.11 18.48
CA SER A 69 1.27 -15.16 18.93
C SER A 69 0.41 -13.98 18.42
N ALA A 70 1.01 -13.01 17.72
CA ALA A 70 0.36 -11.78 17.28
C ALA A 70 0.18 -11.72 15.76
N ILE A 71 1.25 -11.95 15.01
CA ILE A 71 1.29 -11.89 13.54
C ILE A 71 1.81 -13.22 12.98
N GLU A 72 1.09 -13.74 11.99
CA GLU A 72 1.49 -14.86 11.14
C GLU A 72 2.15 -14.35 9.85
N PRO A 73 3.15 -15.07 9.27
CA PRO A 73 3.77 -14.69 8.01
C PRO A 73 2.74 -14.43 6.89
N ALA A 74 3.03 -13.48 5.99
CA ALA A 74 2.14 -13.20 4.87
C ALA A 74 2.19 -14.33 3.84
N THR A 75 3.40 -14.83 3.60
CA THR A 75 3.69 -16.00 2.77
C THR A 75 4.75 -16.85 3.48
N GLY A 76 4.88 -18.12 3.10
CA GLY A 76 5.98 -18.95 3.57
C GLY A 76 5.88 -19.32 5.06
N GLN A 77 7.02 -19.34 5.73
CA GLN A 77 7.14 -19.67 7.13
C GLN A 77 7.73 -18.53 7.96
N LYS A 78 8.42 -17.56 7.36
CA LYS A 78 9.09 -16.48 8.07
C LYS A 78 8.69 -15.12 7.53
N PHE A 79 8.88 -14.12 8.37
CA PHE A 79 8.78 -12.71 8.02
C PHE A 79 9.66 -11.91 8.99
N TRP A 80 9.94 -10.63 8.68
CA TRP A 80 10.67 -9.76 9.59
C TRP A 80 9.74 -9.21 10.66
N PHE A 81 9.85 -9.67 11.90
CA PHE A 81 9.00 -9.28 13.02
C PHE A 81 9.66 -8.26 13.95
N MET A 82 8.81 -7.40 14.51
CA MET A 82 9.18 -6.25 15.33
C MET A 82 8.28 -6.19 16.56
N ARG A 83 8.88 -6.04 17.74
CA ARG A 83 8.19 -5.79 19.00
C ARG A 83 9.11 -5.07 19.99
N ASP A 84 8.58 -4.07 20.68
CA ASP A 84 9.27 -3.26 21.69
C ASP A 84 10.70 -2.87 21.24
N LEU A 85 10.82 -2.02 20.20
CA LEU A 85 12.14 -1.71 19.61
C LEU A 85 12.97 -0.74 20.47
N GLU A 86 12.33 0.03 21.36
CA GLU A 86 12.99 0.93 22.30
C GLU A 86 13.40 0.20 23.60
N ASN A 87 14.32 -0.74 23.49
CA ASN A 87 14.78 -1.57 24.61
C ASN A 87 16.30 -1.51 24.86
N ILE A 88 16.76 -2.13 25.95
CA ILE A 88 18.20 -2.28 26.30
C ILE A 88 18.84 -3.58 25.78
N ASN A 89 18.06 -4.45 25.13
CA ASN A 89 18.42 -5.81 24.73
C ASN A 89 18.83 -5.93 23.25
N GLY A 90 19.25 -4.81 22.65
CA GLY A 90 19.66 -4.73 21.24
C GLY A 90 18.98 -3.58 20.51
N GLY A 91 17.83 -3.15 21.02
CA GLY A 91 17.07 -2.00 20.57
C GLY A 91 17.66 -0.65 20.96
N ASN A 92 16.91 0.41 20.66
CA ASN A 92 17.18 1.80 21.00
C ASN A 92 16.05 2.73 20.50
N ASP A 93 16.05 3.97 20.99
CA ASP A 93 15.17 5.07 20.55
C ASP A 93 15.63 5.66 19.20
N SER A 94 15.75 4.83 18.16
CA SER A 94 16.03 5.26 16.79
C SER A 94 15.44 4.29 15.79
N PHE A 95 15.35 4.72 14.54
CA PHE A 95 14.90 3.85 13.46
C PHE A 95 15.77 2.60 13.36
N HIS A 96 15.12 1.45 13.47
CA HIS A 96 15.62 0.18 13.01
C HIS A 96 15.37 0.09 11.50
N ILE A 97 16.38 -0.35 10.76
CA ILE A 97 16.40 -0.28 9.30
C ILE A 97 16.79 -1.61 8.68
N ILE A 98 16.17 -1.90 7.53
CA ILE A 98 16.55 -2.96 6.60
C ILE A 98 16.95 -2.29 5.29
N ASP A 99 18.23 -2.38 4.93
CA ASP A 99 18.80 -1.81 3.72
C ASP A 99 18.98 -2.90 2.68
N PHE A 100 18.26 -2.79 1.58
CA PHE A 100 18.40 -3.70 0.45
C PHE A 100 19.52 -3.26 -0.49
N GLU A 101 20.25 -4.23 -1.05
CA GLU A 101 21.30 -3.97 -2.03
C GLU A 101 20.71 -3.27 -3.28
N PRO A 102 21.40 -2.29 -3.88
CA PRO A 102 20.90 -1.58 -5.05
C PRO A 102 20.77 -2.52 -6.25
N ILE A 103 19.63 -2.44 -6.95
CA ILE A 103 19.36 -3.17 -8.18
C ILE A 103 19.46 -2.24 -9.38
N ASP A 104 20.24 -2.61 -10.40
CA ASP A 104 20.26 -1.90 -11.68
C ASP A 104 18.96 -2.17 -12.44
N VAL A 105 18.20 -1.11 -12.70
CA VAL A 105 16.91 -1.15 -13.42
C VAL A 105 16.96 -0.36 -14.73
N SER A 106 18.14 0.16 -15.10
CA SER A 106 18.31 1.08 -16.24
C SER A 106 17.98 0.46 -17.61
N GLY A 107 17.94 -0.88 -17.69
CA GLY A 107 17.56 -1.63 -18.88
C GLY A 107 16.05 -1.79 -19.10
N PHE A 108 15.22 -1.37 -18.14
CA PHE A 108 13.79 -1.66 -18.12
C PHE A 108 12.97 -0.37 -18.12
N ALA A 109 11.88 -0.38 -18.88
CA ALA A 109 10.96 0.76 -18.98
C ALA A 109 10.03 0.83 -17.76
N ASN A 110 9.67 -0.33 -17.22
CA ASN A 110 8.67 -0.49 -16.17
C ASN A 110 9.33 -1.19 -14.99
N ASN A 111 9.28 -0.55 -13.83
CA ASN A 111 9.94 -1.01 -12.62
C ASN A 111 9.03 -0.75 -11.42
N VAL A 112 8.80 -1.79 -10.62
CA VAL A 112 7.98 -1.73 -9.42
C VAL A 112 8.75 -2.29 -8.25
N VAL A 113 8.68 -1.59 -7.13
CA VAL A 113 9.02 -2.15 -5.82
C VAL A 113 7.71 -2.49 -5.11
N THR A 114 7.61 -3.70 -4.58
CA THR A 114 6.51 -4.07 -3.68
C THR A 114 7.05 -4.63 -2.38
N PHE A 115 6.26 -4.51 -1.32
CA PHE A 115 6.46 -5.23 -0.07
C PHE A 115 5.16 -5.28 0.70
N LYS A 116 5.05 -6.26 1.61
CA LYS A 116 3.96 -6.33 2.56
C LYS A 116 4.40 -5.79 3.92
N TYR A 117 3.47 -5.15 4.60
CA TYR A 117 3.65 -4.72 5.98
C TYR A 117 2.38 -4.96 6.81
N TYR A 118 2.57 -5.09 8.12
CA TYR A 118 1.49 -5.23 9.09
C TYR A 118 1.89 -4.43 10.33
N THR A 119 1.03 -3.55 10.82
CA THR A 119 1.11 -2.91 12.15
C THR A 119 -0.09 -3.17 13.06
N VAL A 120 0.17 -3.23 14.37
CA VAL A 120 -0.80 -3.39 15.46
C VAL A 120 -0.45 -2.44 16.61
N GLU A 121 -1.44 -1.67 17.07
CA GLU A 121 -1.40 -0.78 18.23
C GLU A 121 -0.27 0.26 18.22
N TYR A 122 0.18 0.76 17.05
CA TYR A 122 1.14 1.87 17.04
C TYR A 122 0.46 3.19 17.42
N GLU A 123 1.14 3.95 18.26
CA GLU A 123 0.71 5.24 18.78
C GLU A 123 1.37 6.41 18.04
N ASP A 124 1.06 7.65 18.44
CA ASP A 124 1.56 8.85 17.75
C ASP A 124 3.09 9.01 17.77
N SER A 125 3.77 8.36 18.72
CA SER A 125 5.23 8.33 18.81
C SER A 125 5.89 7.28 17.91
N ASP A 126 5.11 6.34 17.37
CA ASP A 126 5.63 5.23 16.59
C ASP A 126 5.53 5.52 15.10
N SER A 127 6.47 4.94 14.36
CA SER A 127 6.61 5.13 12.93
C SER A 127 7.06 3.87 12.24
N ILE A 128 6.47 3.63 11.09
CA ILE A 128 6.90 2.61 10.14
C ILE A 128 6.81 3.20 8.74
N GLY A 129 7.78 2.88 7.90
CA GLY A 129 7.85 3.51 6.60
C GLY A 129 9.02 3.03 5.78
N TYR A 130 9.26 3.74 4.69
CA TYR A 130 10.33 3.40 3.76
C TYR A 130 10.94 4.64 3.11
N ILE A 131 12.12 4.44 2.53
CA ILE A 131 12.74 5.35 1.58
C ILE A 131 13.08 4.54 0.32
N LEU A 132 12.69 5.04 -0.84
CA LEU A 132 13.09 4.50 -2.14
C LEU A 132 13.93 5.53 -2.91
N GLU A 133 15.15 5.15 -3.26
CA GLU A 133 16.05 5.96 -4.08
C GLU A 133 16.17 5.37 -5.48
N THR A 134 15.94 6.20 -6.50
CA THR A 134 15.83 5.76 -7.91
C THR A 134 16.98 6.20 -8.82
N SER A 135 17.90 6.98 -8.24
CA SER A 135 19.08 7.54 -8.90
C SER A 135 20.37 7.06 -8.25
N ALA A 136 21.43 6.91 -9.05
CA ALA A 136 22.75 6.53 -8.55
C ALA A 136 23.28 7.57 -7.53
N GLY A 137 23.40 7.17 -6.27
CA GLY A 137 23.84 8.02 -5.16
C GLY A 137 24.34 7.19 -3.97
N ALA A 138 25.01 7.82 -3.01
CA ALA A 138 25.73 7.11 -1.94
C ALA A 138 24.92 6.82 -0.66
N GLY A 139 23.67 7.30 -0.54
CA GLY A 139 22.85 7.04 0.66
C GLY A 139 21.39 7.42 0.50
N PHE A 140 20.61 7.13 1.54
CA PHE A 140 19.17 7.44 1.63
C PHE A 140 18.97 8.86 2.16
N ASP A 141 18.08 9.63 1.52
CA ASP A 141 17.66 10.95 2.00
C ASP A 141 16.37 10.83 2.84
N MET A 142 16.39 11.33 4.07
CA MET A 142 15.22 11.32 4.95
C MET A 142 14.10 12.25 4.45
N ALA A 143 14.41 13.19 3.55
CA ALA A 143 13.38 13.97 2.87
C ALA A 143 12.45 13.12 1.98
N ASN A 144 12.91 11.92 1.59
CA ASN A 144 12.16 10.96 0.79
C ASN A 144 11.46 9.89 1.65
N TYR A 145 11.42 10.06 2.97
CA TYR A 145 10.74 9.13 3.87
C TYR A 145 9.22 9.18 3.67
N VAL A 146 8.63 8.01 3.50
CA VAL A 146 7.19 7.82 3.40
C VAL A 146 6.71 7.09 4.65
N GLU A 147 5.93 7.78 5.48
CA GLU A 147 5.23 7.19 6.64
C GLU A 147 4.07 6.33 6.14
N LEU A 148 3.93 5.13 6.69
CA LEU A 148 2.83 4.20 6.39
C LEU A 148 1.76 4.22 7.50
N ASN A 149 0.64 3.55 7.25
CA ASN A 149 -0.44 3.45 8.22
C ASN A 149 0.03 2.74 9.50
N ARG A 150 -0.25 3.37 10.64
CA ARG A 150 0.15 2.88 11.97
C ARG A 150 -0.67 1.68 12.44
N ASN A 151 -1.86 1.43 11.90
CA ASN A 151 -2.72 0.35 12.40
C ASN A 151 -3.47 -0.36 11.28
N THR A 152 -2.77 -1.23 10.55
CA THR A 152 -3.39 -1.98 9.44
C THR A 152 -4.25 -3.14 9.92
N ASN A 153 -3.91 -3.80 11.05
CA ASN A 153 -4.60 -5.00 11.56
C ASN A 153 -4.72 -6.16 10.54
N ALA A 154 -3.94 -6.08 9.46
CA ALA A 154 -3.85 -7.05 8.37
C ALA A 154 -2.57 -6.79 7.57
N TRP A 155 -2.17 -7.77 6.77
CA TRP A 155 -1.13 -7.56 5.76
C TRP A 155 -1.66 -6.66 4.64
N GLU A 156 -1.02 -5.51 4.48
CA GLU A 156 -1.22 -4.62 3.35
C GLU A 156 -0.02 -4.69 2.41
N THR A 157 -0.27 -4.60 1.10
CA THR A 157 0.79 -4.56 0.09
C THR A 157 1.01 -3.12 -0.36
N ILE A 158 2.26 -2.67 -0.30
CA ILE A 158 2.70 -1.40 -0.88
C ILE A 158 3.18 -1.65 -2.29
N TYR A 159 2.75 -0.79 -3.22
CA TYR A 159 3.15 -0.78 -4.63
C TYR A 159 3.79 0.56 -4.95
N ILE A 160 5.02 0.54 -5.47
CA ILE A 160 5.76 1.75 -5.81
C ILE A 160 6.24 1.64 -7.25
N ASN A 161 5.58 2.36 -8.16
CA ASN A 161 6.03 2.52 -9.53
C ASN A 161 7.23 3.47 -9.54
N LEU A 162 8.36 3.00 -10.05
CA LEU A 162 9.54 3.85 -10.20
C LEU A 162 9.31 4.83 -11.36
N PRO A 163 9.85 6.06 -11.26
CA PRO A 163 9.70 7.04 -12.31
C PRO A 163 10.39 6.56 -13.61
N PRO A 164 9.85 6.91 -14.79
CA PRO A 164 10.46 6.55 -16.07
C PRO A 164 11.94 6.99 -16.14
N GLY A 165 12.80 6.06 -16.58
CA GLY A 165 14.24 6.31 -16.69
C GLY A 165 15.03 6.19 -15.38
N ALA A 166 14.42 5.67 -14.30
CA ALA A 166 15.15 5.25 -13.11
C ALA A 166 16.33 4.35 -13.50
N SER A 167 17.48 4.53 -12.83
CA SER A 167 18.69 3.74 -13.11
C SER A 167 18.98 2.70 -12.04
N VAL A 168 18.45 2.91 -10.84
CA VAL A 168 18.63 2.00 -9.71
C VAL A 168 17.33 1.90 -8.93
N ALA A 169 17.07 0.75 -8.30
CA ALA A 169 16.09 0.63 -7.22
C ALA A 169 16.87 0.34 -5.93
N ARG A 170 16.80 1.24 -4.94
CA ARG A 170 17.41 1.03 -3.63
C ARG A 170 16.40 1.37 -2.52
N LEU A 171 15.99 0.34 -1.80
CA LEU A 171 14.95 0.39 -0.77
C LEU A 171 15.56 0.33 0.63
N ARG A 172 15.05 1.17 1.52
CA ARG A 172 15.22 1.06 2.97
C ARG A 172 13.86 0.94 3.61
N LEU A 173 13.63 -0.13 4.36
CA LEU A 173 12.48 -0.25 5.25
C LEU A 173 12.88 0.22 6.65
N MET A 174 11.97 0.89 7.35
CA MET A 174 12.25 1.58 8.60
C MET A 174 11.12 1.36 9.60
N ALA A 175 11.47 1.12 10.86
CA ALA A 175 10.52 1.10 11.96
C ALA A 175 11.14 1.71 13.21
N LYS A 176 10.33 2.44 13.97
CA LYS A 176 10.64 2.95 15.29
C LYS A 176 9.37 2.81 16.11
N GLN A 177 9.43 2.10 17.23
CA GLN A 177 8.26 1.87 18.08
C GLN A 177 8.69 1.60 19.51
N ASN A 178 7.78 1.83 20.46
CA ASN A 178 7.98 1.52 21.86
C ASN A 178 6.69 1.07 22.54
N GLY A 179 6.60 -0.23 22.83
CA GLY A 179 5.48 -0.78 23.57
C GLY A 179 5.42 -2.29 23.50
N THR A 180 5.04 -2.91 24.61
CA THR A 180 5.04 -4.37 24.72
C THR A 180 3.88 -5.03 23.96
N ILE A 181 2.91 -4.26 23.48
CA ILE A 181 1.77 -4.74 22.70
C ILE A 181 1.82 -4.26 21.24
N ASP A 182 2.89 -3.54 20.86
CA ASP A 182 3.03 -2.96 19.55
C ASP A 182 3.76 -3.97 18.69
N TYR A 183 3.11 -4.40 17.62
CA TYR A 183 3.65 -5.42 16.73
C TYR A 183 3.75 -4.86 15.33
N ALA A 184 4.84 -5.20 14.64
CA ALA A 184 4.91 -5.00 13.21
C ALA A 184 5.63 -6.12 12.47
N GLY A 185 5.34 -6.20 11.18
CA GLY A 185 5.92 -7.16 10.25
C GLY A 185 6.27 -6.52 8.91
N PHE A 186 7.38 -6.93 8.30
CA PHE A 186 7.61 -6.81 6.86
C PHE A 186 7.74 -8.20 6.24
N ASP A 187 7.21 -8.37 5.04
CA ASP A 187 7.29 -9.62 4.29
C ASP A 187 7.21 -9.38 2.77
N ASP A 188 7.48 -10.41 1.97
CA ASP A 188 7.29 -10.43 0.51
C ASP A 188 7.86 -9.18 -0.22
N VAL A 189 9.11 -8.81 0.07
CA VAL A 189 9.76 -7.63 -0.54
C VAL A 189 10.26 -7.99 -1.93
N SER A 190 9.89 -7.22 -2.95
CA SER A 190 10.29 -7.49 -4.33
C SER A 190 10.63 -6.25 -5.14
N VAL A 191 11.51 -6.44 -6.12
CA VAL A 191 11.65 -5.58 -7.30
C VAL A 191 11.29 -6.41 -8.50
N PHE A 192 10.33 -5.92 -9.28
CA PHE A 192 9.98 -6.47 -10.58
C PHE A 192 10.22 -5.42 -11.67
N SER A 193 10.88 -5.83 -12.75
CA SER A 193 11.26 -4.98 -13.86
C SER A 193 10.89 -5.61 -15.19
N SER A 194 10.40 -4.83 -16.15
CA SER A 194 10.11 -5.30 -17.51
C SER A 194 10.38 -4.23 -18.58
N THR A 195 10.71 -4.71 -19.78
CA THR A 195 10.81 -3.88 -20.99
C THR A 195 9.44 -3.56 -21.58
N GLU A 196 8.45 -4.41 -21.31
CA GLU A 196 7.04 -4.17 -21.63
C GLU A 196 6.31 -3.69 -20.38
N ASP A 197 5.15 -3.08 -20.56
CA ASP A 197 4.32 -2.69 -19.43
C ASP A 197 3.47 -3.87 -18.97
N VAL A 198 3.69 -4.26 -17.73
CA VAL A 198 2.99 -5.37 -17.05
C VAL A 198 2.59 -4.95 -15.64
N ILE A 199 2.65 -3.65 -15.34
CA ILE A 199 2.38 -3.10 -14.03
C ILE A 199 0.88 -2.84 -13.93
N PRO A 200 0.18 -3.44 -12.95
CA PRO A 200 -1.23 -3.11 -12.72
C PRO A 200 -1.43 -1.65 -12.31
N PRO A 201 -2.51 -0.99 -12.79
CA PRO A 201 -2.89 0.32 -12.28
C PRO A 201 -3.38 0.25 -10.84
N LEU A 202 -3.24 1.37 -10.12
CA LEU A 202 -3.76 1.58 -8.77
C LEU A 202 -4.75 2.75 -8.78
N VAL A 203 -5.72 2.71 -7.85
CA VAL A 203 -6.49 3.90 -7.47
C VAL A 203 -5.73 4.63 -6.36
N LEU A 204 -5.27 5.84 -6.65
CA LEU A 204 -4.50 6.66 -5.72
C LEU A 204 -5.40 7.38 -4.70
N ASN A 205 -6.56 7.84 -5.14
CA ASN A 205 -7.52 8.57 -4.30
C ASN A 205 -8.91 8.58 -4.94
N ALA A 206 -9.95 8.78 -4.13
CA ALA A 206 -11.26 9.20 -4.59
C ALA A 206 -11.80 10.34 -3.73
N GLU A 207 -12.53 11.26 -4.35
CA GLU A 207 -13.10 12.41 -3.66
C GLU A 207 -14.50 12.76 -4.19
N VAL A 208 -15.35 13.30 -3.31
CA VAL A 208 -16.62 13.89 -3.72
C VAL A 208 -16.32 15.22 -4.42
N ALA A 209 -16.49 15.26 -5.74
CA ALA A 209 -16.15 16.40 -6.58
C ALA A 209 -17.31 17.40 -6.75
N GLY A 210 -18.54 17.00 -6.38
CA GLY A 210 -19.74 17.82 -6.55
C GLY A 210 -20.97 17.22 -5.85
N ALA A 211 -22.14 17.82 -6.11
CA ALA A 211 -23.40 17.33 -5.55
C ALA A 211 -23.85 16.01 -6.15
N ASN A 212 -23.35 15.65 -7.32
CA ASN A 212 -23.69 14.42 -8.04
C ASN A 212 -22.46 13.82 -8.73
N SER A 213 -21.26 14.02 -8.18
CA SER A 213 -20.05 13.49 -8.79
C SER A 213 -18.98 13.05 -7.80
N VAL A 214 -18.29 11.98 -8.16
CA VAL A 214 -17.08 11.48 -7.49
C VAL A 214 -15.95 11.45 -8.52
N ARG A 215 -14.77 11.91 -8.12
CA ARG A 215 -13.55 11.80 -8.91
C ARG A 215 -12.68 10.67 -8.36
N VAL A 216 -12.17 9.83 -9.25
CA VAL A 216 -11.22 8.74 -8.93
C VAL A 216 -9.91 9.02 -9.64
N LEU A 217 -8.79 9.06 -8.91
CA LEU A 217 -7.45 9.29 -9.44
C LEU A 217 -6.70 7.95 -9.57
N TYR A 218 -5.99 7.76 -10.69
CA TYR A 218 -5.25 6.54 -11.01
C TYR A 218 -3.73 6.79 -11.04
N SER A 219 -2.95 5.71 -10.88
CA SER A 219 -1.48 5.76 -10.91
C SER A 219 -0.88 6.01 -12.29
N GLU A 220 -1.65 5.78 -13.35
CA GLU A 220 -1.16 5.76 -14.72
C GLU A 220 -2.26 5.94 -15.77
N PRO A 221 -1.91 6.12 -17.06
CA PRO A 221 -2.86 6.13 -18.17
C PRO A 221 -3.69 4.84 -18.25
N MET A 222 -5.02 5.02 -18.20
CA MET A 222 -5.99 3.95 -18.23
C MET A 222 -6.54 3.67 -19.63
N ASP A 223 -7.00 2.44 -19.88
CA ASP A 223 -7.84 2.15 -21.04
C ASP A 223 -9.20 2.83 -20.86
N THR A 224 -9.49 3.80 -21.72
CA THR A 224 -10.72 4.59 -21.69
C THR A 224 -11.97 3.72 -21.73
N ALA A 225 -11.99 2.66 -22.54
CA ALA A 225 -13.18 1.82 -22.67
C ALA A 225 -13.47 1.03 -21.38
N SER A 226 -12.44 0.57 -20.68
CA SER A 226 -12.57 -0.10 -19.40
C SER A 226 -13.01 0.87 -18.28
N VAL A 227 -12.45 2.07 -18.24
CA VAL A 227 -12.78 3.08 -17.22
C VAL A 227 -14.18 3.64 -17.42
N GLU A 228 -14.60 3.86 -18.67
CA GLU A 228 -15.92 4.43 -18.97
C GLU A 228 -17.05 3.38 -19.01
N ASP A 229 -16.76 2.09 -18.75
CA ASP A 229 -17.79 1.05 -18.62
C ASP A 229 -18.42 1.07 -17.21
N PRO A 230 -19.71 1.44 -17.07
CA PRO A 230 -20.38 1.48 -15.77
C PRO A 230 -20.46 0.12 -15.07
N LEU A 231 -20.27 -1.01 -15.78
CA LEU A 231 -20.27 -2.35 -15.18
C LEU A 231 -19.04 -2.61 -14.29
N ASN A 232 -18.00 -1.79 -14.42
CA ASN A 232 -16.79 -1.84 -13.60
C ASN A 232 -16.94 -1.08 -12.27
N TYR A 233 -18.13 -0.54 -12.00
CA TYR A 233 -18.42 0.25 -10.81
C TYR A 233 -19.67 -0.27 -10.12
N THR A 234 -19.65 -0.28 -8.80
CA THR A 234 -20.85 -0.56 -8.00
C THR A 234 -21.02 0.52 -6.94
N ILE A 235 -22.26 1.01 -6.82
CA ILE A 235 -22.63 2.04 -5.84
C ILE A 235 -24.15 2.04 -5.64
N ASN A 236 -24.60 2.48 -4.48
CA ASN A 236 -26.01 2.70 -4.14
C ASN A 236 -26.58 4.01 -4.75
N ALA A 237 -26.19 4.34 -5.99
CA ALA A 237 -26.66 5.48 -6.78
C ALA A 237 -26.67 5.12 -8.27
N ALA A 238 -27.47 5.82 -9.08
CA ALA A 238 -27.51 5.60 -10.53
C ALA A 238 -26.43 6.43 -11.24
N ILE A 239 -25.49 5.75 -11.89
CA ILE A 239 -24.47 6.38 -12.74
C ILE A 239 -25.14 6.85 -14.04
N ASP A 240 -24.97 8.12 -14.39
CA ASP A 240 -25.38 8.68 -15.68
C ASP A 240 -24.26 8.49 -16.72
N THR A 241 -23.04 8.91 -16.37
CA THR A 241 -21.87 8.79 -17.23
C THR A 241 -20.58 8.74 -16.42
N ILE A 242 -19.53 8.19 -17.03
CA ILE A 242 -18.18 8.19 -16.50
C ILE A 242 -17.30 8.82 -17.58
N LEU A 243 -16.53 9.84 -17.22
CA LEU A 243 -15.66 10.56 -18.15
C LEU A 243 -14.22 10.38 -17.72
N TYR A 244 -13.44 9.69 -18.54
CA TYR A 244 -12.01 9.55 -18.32
C TYR A 244 -11.25 10.77 -18.85
N SER A 245 -10.19 11.18 -18.15
CA SER A 245 -9.33 12.29 -18.56
C SER A 245 -7.89 12.09 -18.10
N GLU A 246 -6.98 12.53 -18.96
CA GLU A 246 -5.54 12.61 -18.69
C GLU A 246 -5.12 14.07 -18.72
N THR A 247 -4.36 14.49 -17.72
CA THR A 247 -3.71 15.80 -17.71
C THR A 247 -2.31 15.70 -18.31
N GLY A 248 -1.83 16.80 -18.90
CA GLY A 248 -0.52 16.83 -19.57
C GLY A 248 0.70 16.66 -18.66
N ASP A 249 0.49 16.56 -17.34
CA ASP A 249 1.49 16.23 -16.32
C ASP A 249 1.47 14.74 -15.92
N GLY A 250 0.64 13.92 -16.59
CA GLY A 250 0.58 12.47 -16.39
C GLY A 250 -0.41 12.02 -15.31
N ALA A 251 -1.19 12.92 -14.72
CA ALA A 251 -2.28 12.50 -13.84
C ALA A 251 -3.47 11.98 -14.67
N SER A 252 -4.04 10.85 -14.24
CA SER A 252 -5.17 10.20 -14.89
C SER A 252 -6.31 10.09 -13.90
N TYR A 253 -7.52 10.49 -14.30
CA TYR A 253 -8.69 10.43 -13.42
C TYR A 253 -9.98 10.14 -14.19
N ALA A 254 -10.98 9.62 -13.47
CA ALA A 254 -12.34 9.47 -13.95
C ALA A 254 -13.30 10.32 -13.11
N ASP A 255 -14.14 11.11 -13.77
CA ASP A 255 -15.29 11.76 -13.15
C ASP A 255 -16.53 10.89 -13.34
N ILE A 256 -17.02 10.31 -12.26
CA ILE A 256 -18.27 9.53 -12.22
C ILE A 256 -19.39 10.52 -11.91
N ILE A 257 -20.33 10.66 -12.84
CA ILE A 257 -21.45 11.58 -12.76
C ILE A 257 -22.73 10.77 -12.54
N PHE A 258 -23.49 11.14 -11.52
CA PHE A 258 -24.73 10.48 -11.12
C PHE A 258 -25.96 11.21 -11.67
N THR A 259 -27.03 10.45 -11.95
CA THR A 259 -28.28 10.99 -12.50
C THR A 259 -28.97 11.97 -11.55
N GLU A 260 -28.83 11.75 -10.24
CA GLU A 260 -29.44 12.55 -9.19
C GLU A 260 -28.37 13.08 -8.24
N ASP A 261 -28.64 14.23 -7.61
CA ASP A 261 -27.82 14.75 -6.52
C ASP A 261 -27.81 13.76 -5.35
N PHE A 262 -26.67 13.67 -4.66
CA PHE A 262 -26.53 12.94 -3.42
C PHE A 262 -27.44 13.52 -2.34
N VAL A 263 -28.04 12.63 -1.54
CA VAL A 263 -28.94 12.99 -0.46
C VAL A 263 -28.13 13.37 0.78
N ALA A 264 -28.42 14.53 1.35
CA ALA A 264 -27.75 14.98 2.57
C ALA A 264 -27.96 14.00 3.73
N GLY A 265 -26.86 13.64 4.40
CA GLY A 265 -26.81 12.67 5.49
C GLY A 265 -26.91 11.21 5.07
N GLN A 266 -26.91 10.90 3.76
CA GLN A 266 -26.91 9.53 3.27
C GLN A 266 -25.48 9.02 3.07
N ALA A 267 -25.24 7.78 3.52
CA ALA A 267 -24.01 7.05 3.25
C ALA A 267 -24.01 6.42 1.85
N TYR A 268 -22.87 6.50 1.19
CA TYR A 268 -22.59 5.94 -0.12
C TYR A 268 -21.33 5.08 -0.05
N SER A 269 -21.30 4.03 -0.86
CA SER A 269 -20.17 3.12 -0.99
C SER A 269 -19.90 2.87 -2.47
N LEU A 270 -18.86 3.49 -2.99
CA LEU A 270 -18.38 3.30 -4.36
C LEU A 270 -17.34 2.19 -4.36
N SER A 271 -17.52 1.17 -5.19
CA SER A 271 -16.46 0.22 -5.51
C SER A 271 -16.09 0.28 -6.99
N VAL A 272 -14.79 0.35 -7.26
CA VAL A 272 -14.18 0.32 -8.59
C VAL A 272 -13.45 -1.00 -8.75
N GLY A 273 -13.73 -1.74 -9.83
CA GLY A 273 -13.07 -3.02 -10.12
C GLY A 273 -13.00 -3.29 -11.62
N LEU A 274 -12.11 -4.18 -12.04
CA LEU A 274 -12.00 -4.66 -13.43
C LEU A 274 -11.64 -3.59 -14.50
N VAL A 275 -11.31 -2.37 -14.09
CA VAL A 275 -10.66 -1.38 -14.96
C VAL A 275 -9.24 -1.83 -15.30
N MET A 276 -8.74 -1.45 -16.48
CA MET A 276 -7.39 -1.79 -16.92
C MET A 276 -6.64 -0.56 -17.42
N ASP A 277 -5.31 -0.62 -17.39
CA ASP A 277 -4.46 0.40 -17.98
C ASP A 277 -4.52 0.38 -19.51
N ALA A 278 -3.85 1.34 -20.17
CA ALA A 278 -3.80 1.41 -21.63
C ALA A 278 -3.05 0.23 -22.29
N THR A 279 -2.32 -0.60 -21.52
CA THR A 279 -1.52 -1.73 -22.00
C THR A 279 -2.17 -3.09 -21.72
N GLY A 280 -3.27 -3.10 -20.96
CA GLY A 280 -4.13 -4.23 -20.68
C GLY A 280 -3.94 -4.88 -19.31
N ASN A 281 -3.20 -4.26 -18.37
CA ASN A 281 -3.09 -4.77 -17.01
C ASN A 281 -4.30 -4.35 -16.18
N PHE A 282 -4.92 -5.32 -15.50
CA PHE A 282 -6.11 -5.08 -14.67
C PHE A 282 -5.73 -4.49 -13.32
N LEU A 283 -6.58 -3.60 -12.80
CA LEU A 283 -6.59 -3.22 -11.39
C LEU A 283 -6.66 -4.50 -10.54
N LEU A 284 -5.64 -4.71 -9.71
CA LEU A 284 -5.42 -5.99 -9.04
C LEU A 284 -6.47 -6.28 -7.97
N GLU A 285 -6.78 -5.27 -7.16
CA GLU A 285 -7.75 -5.35 -6.07
C GLU A 285 -8.84 -4.29 -6.26
N PRO A 286 -10.12 -4.64 -6.08
CA PRO A 286 -11.20 -3.65 -6.10
C PRO A 286 -10.95 -2.55 -5.06
N PHE A 287 -11.04 -1.30 -5.49
CA PHE A 287 -10.96 -0.15 -4.60
C PHE A 287 -12.34 0.17 -4.05
N THR A 288 -12.43 0.59 -2.79
CA THR A 288 -13.68 1.04 -2.16
C THR A 288 -13.52 2.44 -1.58
N PHE A 289 -14.54 3.28 -1.79
CA PHE A 289 -14.62 4.64 -1.28
C PHE A 289 -16.00 4.87 -0.64
N ASP A 290 -15.99 4.91 0.69
CA ASP A 290 -17.18 5.16 1.50
C ASP A 290 -17.23 6.63 1.91
N PHE A 291 -18.38 7.27 1.75
CA PHE A 291 -18.58 8.66 2.13
C PHE A 291 -20.02 8.93 2.58
N ILE A 292 -20.20 9.93 3.44
CA ILE A 292 -21.53 10.45 3.78
C ILE A 292 -21.64 11.85 3.18
N TYR A 293 -22.54 12.03 2.22
CA TYR A 293 -22.70 13.32 1.59
C TYR A 293 -23.51 14.25 2.47
N ASN A 294 -22.95 15.40 2.87
CA ASN A 294 -23.72 16.43 3.55
C ASN A 294 -23.18 17.83 3.26
N ASN A 295 -23.90 18.57 2.42
CA ASN A 295 -23.60 19.97 2.11
C ASN A 295 -24.51 20.95 2.86
N THR A 296 -25.29 20.48 3.82
CA THR A 296 -26.31 21.29 4.50
C THR A 296 -25.71 22.05 5.68
N THR A 297 -26.34 23.18 6.02
CA THR A 297 -26.00 24.00 7.19
C THR A 297 -27.23 24.20 8.07
N PRO A 298 -27.76 23.14 8.70
CA PRO A 298 -28.92 23.25 9.57
C PRO A 298 -28.62 24.17 10.75
N LEU A 299 -29.65 24.84 11.26
CA LEU A 299 -29.52 25.70 12.44
C LEU A 299 -29.50 24.84 13.70
N LEU A 300 -28.33 24.29 14.03
CA LEU A 300 -28.11 23.51 15.25
C LEU A 300 -27.59 24.42 16.37
N VAL A 301 -28.14 24.22 17.56
CA VAL A 301 -27.76 24.93 18.79
C VAL A 301 -27.37 23.90 19.82
N ILE A 302 -26.20 24.05 20.45
CA ILE A 302 -25.87 23.28 21.64
C ILE A 302 -26.69 23.84 22.81
N THR A 303 -27.62 23.05 23.33
CA THR A 303 -28.50 23.45 24.44
C THR A 303 -27.94 23.03 25.79
N GLU A 304 -27.18 21.94 25.83
CA GLU A 304 -26.57 21.42 27.05
C GLU A 304 -25.21 20.79 26.78
N ILE A 305 -24.28 20.97 27.72
CA ILE A 305 -23.03 20.23 27.79
C ILE A 305 -23.01 19.61 29.18
N PHE A 306 -23.20 18.30 29.25
CA PHE A 306 -23.15 17.56 30.50
C PHE A 306 -21.79 16.88 30.62
N TYR A 307 -20.81 17.68 31.05
CA TYR A 307 -19.46 17.25 31.36
C TYR A 307 -19.36 17.05 32.88
N HIS A 308 -18.81 15.94 33.35
CA HIS A 308 -18.71 15.60 34.78
C HIS A 308 -20.05 15.29 35.50
N PRO A 309 -20.69 14.16 35.14
CA PRO A 309 -21.84 13.65 35.88
C PRO A 309 -21.54 13.41 37.38
N PRO A 310 -22.57 13.48 38.26
CA PRO A 310 -22.40 13.25 39.70
C PRO A 310 -22.07 11.80 40.07
N THR A 311 -22.32 10.85 39.18
CA THR A 311 -22.03 9.43 39.38
C THR A 311 -21.28 8.85 38.18
N ASP A 312 -20.34 7.93 38.43
CA ASP A 312 -19.51 7.31 37.39
C ASP A 312 -20.29 6.45 36.37
N GLY A 313 -21.60 6.27 36.55
CA GLY A 313 -22.46 5.49 35.66
C GLY A 313 -23.29 6.32 34.67
N ASP A 314 -23.33 7.64 34.84
CA ASP A 314 -24.03 8.53 33.91
C ASP A 314 -23.11 8.84 32.72
N GLN A 315 -23.70 8.99 31.52
CA GLN A 315 -22.94 9.31 30.32
C GLN A 315 -22.73 10.82 30.21
N GLU A 316 -21.53 11.22 29.81
CA GLU A 316 -21.28 12.57 29.33
C GLU A 316 -21.93 12.74 27.96
N PHE A 317 -22.52 13.91 27.71
CA PHE A 317 -23.15 14.19 26.43
C PHE A 317 -23.14 15.67 26.08
N ILE A 318 -23.34 15.92 24.79
CA ILE A 318 -23.68 17.22 24.24
C ILE A 318 -25.08 17.10 23.66
N GLU A 319 -25.98 17.97 24.10
CA GLU A 319 -27.33 18.04 23.54
C GLU A 319 -27.34 19.02 22.37
N LEU A 320 -27.86 18.56 21.23
CA LEU A 320 -28.07 19.37 20.05
C LEU A 320 -29.58 19.59 19.82
N TYR A 321 -29.96 20.85 19.72
CA TYR A 321 -31.28 21.28 19.32
C TYR A 321 -31.26 21.82 17.90
N ASN A 322 -32.13 21.27 17.04
CA ASN A 322 -32.40 21.86 15.73
C ASN A 322 -33.36 23.04 15.90
N ALA A 323 -32.81 24.26 15.88
CA ALA A 323 -33.57 25.50 15.95
C ALA A 323 -34.09 25.98 14.59
N GLY A 324 -33.85 25.22 13.52
CA GLY A 324 -34.38 25.50 12.19
C GLY A 324 -35.83 25.04 12.01
N ASP A 325 -36.44 25.47 10.91
CA ASP A 325 -37.82 25.12 10.56
C ASP A 325 -37.94 23.80 9.76
N SER A 326 -36.81 23.18 9.41
CA SER A 326 -36.74 21.92 8.63
C SER A 326 -35.92 20.87 9.35
N SER A 327 -36.12 19.59 9.00
CA SER A 327 -35.30 18.50 9.52
C SER A 327 -33.82 18.72 9.20
N ALA A 328 -32.95 18.48 10.16
CA ALA A 328 -31.50 18.52 9.99
C ALA A 328 -31.00 17.12 9.65
N ALA A 329 -30.37 16.95 8.48
CA ALA A 329 -29.62 15.74 8.16
C ALA A 329 -28.29 15.81 8.90
N LEU A 330 -28.06 14.93 9.86
CA LEU A 330 -26.86 14.99 10.70
C LEU A 330 -25.68 14.21 10.12
N GLY A 331 -25.91 13.07 9.46
CA GLY A 331 -24.83 12.23 8.93
C GLY A 331 -23.81 13.04 8.13
N GLY A 332 -22.52 12.81 8.35
CA GLY A 332 -21.43 13.55 7.72
C GLY A 332 -21.17 14.95 8.28
N LEU A 333 -22.05 15.53 9.12
CA LEU A 333 -21.68 16.72 9.90
C LEU A 333 -20.65 16.35 10.95
N GLN A 334 -19.84 17.32 11.36
CA GLN A 334 -18.78 17.13 12.33
C GLN A 334 -18.87 18.15 13.46
N ILE A 335 -18.79 17.69 14.70
CA ILE A 335 -18.40 18.52 15.84
C ILE A 335 -16.88 18.50 15.89
N SER A 336 -16.24 19.67 15.82
CA SER A 336 -14.78 19.81 15.83
C SER A 336 -14.32 20.86 16.86
N GLY A 337 -13.12 20.66 17.41
CA GLY A 337 -12.55 21.45 18.51
C GLY A 337 -11.38 20.71 19.16
N GLU A 338 -11.37 20.59 20.49
CA GLU A 338 -10.42 19.71 21.20
C GLU A 338 -10.71 18.21 20.99
N PHE A 339 -11.93 17.88 20.57
CA PHE A 339 -12.30 16.55 20.08
C PHE A 339 -12.98 16.67 18.72
N SER A 340 -13.06 15.54 18.03
CA SER A 340 -13.74 15.40 16.74
C SER A 340 -14.77 14.28 16.82
N PHE A 341 -15.99 14.55 16.37
CA PHE A 341 -17.03 13.54 16.21
C PHE A 341 -17.77 13.78 14.90
N THR A 342 -17.75 12.81 14.00
CA THR A 342 -18.51 12.82 12.74
C THR A 342 -19.77 11.98 12.92
N PHE A 343 -20.93 12.56 12.60
CA PHE A 343 -22.18 11.83 12.65
C PHE A 343 -22.21 10.72 11.59
N PRO A 344 -22.56 9.48 11.97
CA PRO A 344 -22.59 8.34 11.06
C PRO A 344 -23.77 8.35 10.09
#